data_AF-A0A365QQN1-F1
#
_entry.id   AF-A0A365QQN1-F1
#
_cell.length_a   1.000
_cell.length_b   1.000
_cell.length_c   1.000
_cell.angle_alpha   90.00
_cell.angle_beta   90.00
_cell.angle_gamma   90.00
#
_symmetry.space_group_name_H-M   'P 1'
#
loop_
_entity.id
_entity.type
_entity.pdbx_description
1 polymer ?
#
loop_
_entity_poly.entity_id
_entity_poly.type
_entity_poly.pdbx_seq_one_letter_code
_entity_poly.pdbx_strand_id
1 'polypeptide(L)'
;MRDLIPPNVPVGEAIGLLAGLLVKCVDSGNPRAAQELMKHELFNGSALEAVVHYARRETETALVGRINALHMQIAEITEQHDVLQARFATLQVEQRERQEQAKQKRRKAIKPAQAARLAGATNTKISAELTRRRRNGEDIQGRHVCSEIAARLGVTADHVRKVKRNWLSGLKHEKRD
;
A
#
# COMPACT_ATOMS: atom_id res chain seq x y z
N MET A 1 47.00 3.94 -55.09
CA MET A 1 47.04 4.12 -53.63
C MET A 1 47.90 5.29 -53.15
N ARG A 2 48.56 6.08 -54.02
CA ARG A 2 49.40 7.21 -53.58
C ARG A 2 48.65 8.45 -53.10
N ASP A 3 47.31 8.49 -53.23
CA ASP A 3 46.49 9.69 -52.95
C ASP A 3 45.55 9.55 -51.73
N LEU A 4 45.77 8.57 -50.84
CA LEU A 4 44.90 8.35 -49.68
C LEU A 4 45.14 9.34 -48.53
N ILE A 5 46.33 9.96 -48.47
CA ILE A 5 46.73 10.88 -47.41
C ILE A 5 47.12 12.21 -48.06
N PRO A 6 46.59 13.35 -47.59
CA PRO A 6 47.01 14.64 -48.11
C PRO A 6 48.51 14.88 -47.87
N PRO A 7 49.24 15.48 -48.82
CA PRO A 7 50.71 15.53 -48.82
C PRO A 7 51.34 16.32 -47.67
N ASN A 8 50.55 17.06 -46.88
CA ASN A 8 51.02 17.94 -45.80
C ASN A 8 50.61 17.47 -44.38
N VAL A 9 50.14 16.23 -44.22
CA VAL A 9 49.65 15.73 -42.94
C VAL A 9 50.80 15.12 -42.11
N PRO A 10 50.95 15.48 -40.82
CA PRO A 10 51.91 14.83 -39.93
C PRO A 10 51.71 13.31 -39.87
N VAL A 11 52.79 12.55 -39.76
CA VAL A 11 52.74 11.06 -39.78
C VAL A 11 51.76 10.51 -38.73
N GLY A 12 51.66 11.12 -37.55
CA GLY A 12 50.70 10.71 -36.52
C GLY A 12 49.23 10.91 -36.92
N GLU A 13 48.89 12.02 -37.55
CA GLU A 13 47.53 12.28 -38.06
C GLU A 13 47.21 11.41 -39.28
N ALA A 14 48.20 11.14 -40.13
CA ALA A 14 48.07 10.24 -41.27
C ALA A 14 47.76 8.80 -40.83
N ILE A 15 48.39 8.32 -39.75
CA ILE A 15 48.09 7.02 -39.14
C ILE A 15 46.66 7.01 -38.57
N GLY A 16 46.22 8.09 -37.91
CA GLY A 16 44.86 8.21 -37.39
C GLY A 16 43.79 8.17 -38.49
N LEU A 17 44.01 8.86 -39.61
CA LEU A 17 43.09 8.86 -40.76
C LEU A 17 43.00 7.46 -41.41
N LEU A 18 44.14 6.79 -41.57
CA LEU A 18 44.19 5.42 -42.07
C LEU A 18 43.49 4.43 -41.12
N ALA A 19 43.69 4.57 -39.81
CA ALA A 19 43.01 3.75 -38.81
C ALA A 19 41.49 3.91 -38.88
N GLY A 20 40.99 5.14 -39.01
CA GLY A 20 39.56 5.43 -39.18
C GLY A 20 38.98 4.86 -40.48
N LEU A 21 39.76 4.86 -41.58
CA LEU A 21 39.38 4.22 -42.83
C LEU A 21 39.33 2.68 -42.69
N LEU A 22 40.28 2.09 -41.97
CA LEU A 22 40.32 0.65 -41.71
C LEU A 22 39.07 0.19 -40.94
N VAL A 23 38.71 0.91 -39.87
CA VAL A 23 37.49 0.64 -39.09
C VAL A 23 36.24 0.72 -39.98
N LYS A 24 36.12 1.76 -40.82
CA LYS A 24 35.00 1.89 -41.77
C LYS A 24 34.94 0.75 -42.80
N CYS A 25 36.08 0.26 -43.28
CA CYS A 25 36.11 -0.88 -44.20
C CYS A 25 35.66 -2.19 -43.52
N VAL A 26 35.98 -2.37 -42.24
CA VAL A 26 35.52 -3.51 -41.44
C VAL A 26 34.02 -3.40 -41.17
N ASP A 27 33.53 -2.24 -40.73
CA ASP A 27 32.12 -2.01 -40.42
C ASP A 27 31.21 -2.13 -41.66
N SER A 28 31.72 -1.77 -42.84
CA SER A 28 31.02 -1.92 -44.12
C SER A 28 31.12 -3.32 -44.73
N GLY A 29 31.78 -4.27 -44.06
CA GLY A 29 31.89 -5.66 -44.54
C GLY A 29 32.71 -5.80 -45.82
N ASN A 30 33.66 -4.90 -46.08
CA ASN A 30 34.52 -4.92 -47.26
C ASN A 30 35.96 -5.36 -46.91
N PRO A 31 36.21 -6.67 -46.71
CA PRO A 31 37.51 -7.18 -46.29
C PRO A 31 38.59 -6.96 -47.36
N ARG A 32 38.20 -6.83 -48.62
CA ARG A 32 39.14 -6.61 -49.74
C ARG A 32 39.70 -5.19 -49.70
N ALA A 33 38.87 -4.20 -49.44
CA ALA A 33 39.31 -2.82 -49.22
C ALA A 33 40.20 -2.70 -47.97
N ALA A 34 39.84 -3.38 -46.88
CA ALA A 34 40.66 -3.43 -45.66
C ALA A 34 42.05 -4.05 -45.92
N GLN A 35 42.12 -5.15 -46.68
CA GLN A 35 43.38 -5.80 -47.06
C GLN A 35 44.25 -4.92 -47.94
N GLU A 36 43.68 -4.16 -48.88
CA GLU A 36 44.45 -3.21 -49.69
C GLU A 36 44.94 -2.04 -48.83
N LEU A 37 44.13 -1.54 -47.90
CA LEU A 37 44.52 -0.47 -46.97
C LEU A 37 45.70 -0.88 -46.09
N MET A 38 45.70 -2.12 -45.61
CA MET A 38 46.78 -2.70 -44.80
C MET A 38 48.14 -2.83 -45.52
N LYS A 39 48.17 -2.75 -46.86
CA LYS A 39 49.43 -2.75 -47.64
C LYS A 39 50.13 -1.39 -47.65
N HIS A 40 49.51 -0.35 -47.10
CA HIS A 40 50.07 0.99 -47.07
C HIS A 40 51.31 1.04 -46.15
N GLU A 41 52.35 1.76 -46.57
CA GLU A 41 53.68 1.78 -45.90
C GLU A 41 53.64 2.25 -44.44
N LEU A 42 52.61 3.03 -44.09
CA LEU A 42 52.38 3.53 -42.72
C LEU A 42 51.68 2.51 -41.80
N PHE A 43 51.12 1.42 -42.33
CA PHE A 43 50.60 0.30 -41.54
C PHE A 43 51.72 -0.70 -41.22
N ASN A 44 52.69 -0.27 -40.43
CA ASN A 44 53.64 -1.20 -39.81
C ASN A 44 53.00 -1.90 -38.59
N GLY A 45 53.61 -2.99 -38.11
CA GLY A 45 53.09 -3.77 -36.99
C GLY A 45 52.84 -2.95 -35.72
N SER A 46 53.68 -1.94 -35.46
CA SER A 46 53.53 -1.03 -34.31
C SER A 46 52.34 -0.08 -34.45
N ALA A 47 52.06 0.42 -35.66
CA ALA A 47 50.89 1.26 -35.93
C ALA A 47 49.58 0.46 -35.81
N LEU A 48 49.54 -0.78 -36.30
CA LEU A 48 48.39 -1.69 -36.10
C LEU A 48 48.15 -1.97 -34.61
N GLU A 49 49.20 -2.26 -33.86
CA GLU A 49 49.12 -2.49 -32.41
C GLU A 49 48.60 -1.25 -31.68
N ALA A 50 49.06 -0.05 -32.04
CA ALA A 50 48.57 1.21 -31.48
C ALA A 50 47.08 1.45 -31.78
N VAL A 51 46.61 1.15 -32.99
CA VAL A 51 45.19 1.27 -33.38
C VAL A 51 44.32 0.30 -32.61
N VAL A 52 44.76 -0.95 -32.44
CA VAL A 52 44.04 -1.96 -31.64
C VAL A 52 43.96 -1.55 -30.17
N HIS A 53 45.05 -1.03 -29.60
CA HIS A 53 45.05 -0.53 -28.22
C HIS A 53 44.15 0.69 -28.04
N TYR A 54 44.13 1.61 -29.00
CA TYR A 54 43.25 2.77 -28.97
C TYR A 54 41.78 2.35 -29.01
N ALA A 55 41.40 1.49 -29.96
CA ALA A 55 40.02 0.98 -30.08
C ALA A 55 39.58 0.23 -28.81
N ARG A 56 40.46 -0.59 -28.22
CA ARG A 56 40.20 -1.28 -26.95
C ARG A 56 39.94 -0.28 -25.82
N ARG A 57 40.80 0.73 -25.65
CA ARG A 57 40.63 1.76 -24.61
C ARG A 57 39.31 2.52 -24.74
N GLU A 58 38.90 2.90 -25.95
CA GLU A 58 37.60 3.57 -26.15
C GLU A 58 36.42 2.67 -25.76
N THR A 59 36.46 1.39 -26.15
CA THR A 59 35.39 0.45 -25.77
C THR A 59 35.37 0.17 -24.27
N GLU A 60 36.52 0.01 -23.63
CA GLU A 60 36.63 -0.20 -22.18
C GLU A 60 36.11 1.03 -21.42
N THR A 61 36.50 2.24 -21.82
CA THR A 61 36.05 3.48 -21.17
C THR A 61 34.54 3.69 -21.33
N ALA A 62 33.97 3.42 -22.51
CA ALA A 62 32.52 3.47 -22.72
C ALA A 62 31.76 2.44 -21.86
N LEU A 63 32.29 1.21 -21.75
CA LEU A 63 31.73 0.17 -20.89
C LEU A 63 31.79 0.56 -19.41
N VAL A 64 32.93 1.07 -18.95
CA VAL A 64 33.09 1.56 -17.57
C VAL A 64 32.11 2.70 -17.27
N GLY A 65 31.95 3.65 -18.19
CA GLY A 65 30.95 4.72 -18.05
C GLY A 65 29.52 4.18 -17.90
N ARG A 66 29.16 3.16 -18.69
CA ARG A 66 27.84 2.53 -18.63
C ARG A 66 27.64 1.72 -17.35
N ILE A 67 28.66 1.01 -16.88
CA ILE A 67 28.63 0.29 -15.60
C ILE A 67 28.44 1.28 -14.44
N ASN A 68 29.14 2.41 -14.45
CA ASN A 68 28.98 3.43 -13.40
C ASN A 68 27.59 4.05 -13.42
N ALA A 69 27.04 4.35 -14.60
CA ALA A 69 25.67 4.84 -14.73
C ALA A 69 24.64 3.83 -14.19
N LEU A 70 24.81 2.54 -14.49
CA LEU A 70 23.96 1.47 -13.95
C LEU A 70 24.07 1.34 -12.43
N HIS A 71 25.28 1.44 -11.86
CA HIS A 71 25.45 1.45 -10.41
C HIS A 71 24.73 2.63 -9.75
N MET A 72 24.79 3.84 -10.34
CA MET A 72 24.05 4.99 -9.82
C MET A 72 22.53 4.77 -9.87
N GLN A 73 22.02 4.21 -10.97
CA GLN A 73 20.59 3.89 -11.09
C GLN A 73 20.14 2.85 -10.06
N ILE A 74 20.94 1.80 -9.82
CA ILE A 74 20.64 0.79 -8.81
C ILE A 74 20.62 1.41 -7.41
N ALA A 75 21.58 2.28 -7.09
CA ALA A 75 21.63 2.96 -5.81
C ALA A 75 20.38 3.82 -5.57
N GLU A 76 19.96 4.61 -6.57
CA GLU A 76 18.75 5.44 -6.49
C GLU A 76 17.48 4.59 -6.29
N ILE A 77 17.32 3.50 -7.05
CA ILE A 77 16.17 2.59 -6.92
C ILE A 77 16.14 1.95 -5.53
N THR A 78 17.30 1.59 -4.99
CA THR A 78 17.41 0.97 -3.65
C THR A 78 17.00 1.95 -2.56
N GLU A 79 17.45 3.20 -2.64
CA GLU A 79 17.04 4.24 -1.68
C GLU A 79 15.53 4.50 -1.73
N GLN A 80 14.96 4.59 -2.95
CA GLN A 80 13.50 4.72 -3.12
C GLN A 80 12.74 3.52 -2.56
N HIS A 81 13.25 2.31 -2.75
CA HIS A 81 12.67 1.09 -2.20
C HIS A 81 12.62 1.14 -0.67
N ASP A 82 13.71 1.53 -0.01
CA ASP A 82 13.79 1.59 1.45
C ASP A 82 12.82 2.63 2.03
N VAL A 83 12.70 3.80 1.38
CA VAL A 83 11.73 4.83 1.76
C VAL A 83 10.29 4.32 1.61
N LEU A 84 9.98 3.63 0.52
CA LEU A 84 8.65 3.05 0.29
C LEU A 84 8.35 1.93 1.29
N GLN A 85 9.33 1.08 1.59
CA GLN A 85 9.20 0.01 2.56
C GLN A 85 8.94 0.55 3.97
N ALA A 86 9.65 1.61 4.38
CA ALA A 86 9.39 2.30 5.64
C ALA A 86 7.98 2.90 5.70
N ARG A 87 7.54 3.57 4.63
CA ARG A 87 6.16 4.11 4.52
C ARG A 87 5.10 3.01 4.55
N PHE A 88 5.37 1.87 3.94
CA PHE A 88 4.45 0.75 3.96
C PHE A 88 4.32 0.16 5.37
N ALA A 89 5.43 0.05 6.10
CA ALA A 89 5.43 -0.41 7.49
C ALA A 89 4.61 0.53 8.40
N THR A 90 4.76 1.86 8.26
CA THR A 90 3.97 2.82 9.05
C THR A 90 2.49 2.72 8.74
N LEU A 91 2.11 2.64 7.45
CA LEU A 91 0.71 2.48 7.04
C LEU A 91 0.08 1.17 7.57
N GLN A 92 0.84 0.08 7.62
CA GLN A 92 0.35 -1.16 8.22
C GLN A 92 0.06 -1.01 9.71
N VAL A 93 0.93 -0.32 10.46
CA VAL A 93 0.72 -0.06 11.89
C VAL A 93 -0.53 0.79 12.09
N GLU A 94 -0.66 1.91 11.37
CA GLU A 94 -1.85 2.76 11.44
C GLU A 94 -3.13 2.00 11.10
N GLN A 95 -3.09 1.12 10.09
CA GLN A 95 -4.25 0.32 9.71
C GLN A 95 -4.66 -0.64 10.85
N ARG A 96 -3.69 -1.28 11.51
CA ARG A 96 -3.95 -2.15 12.67
C ARG A 96 -4.57 -1.36 13.82
N GLU A 97 -4.02 -0.19 14.14
CA GLU A 97 -4.56 0.68 15.20
C GLU A 97 -6.00 1.10 14.90
N ARG A 98 -6.31 1.51 13.66
CA ARG A 98 -7.68 1.86 13.25
C ARG A 98 -8.64 0.67 13.40
N GLN A 99 -8.21 -0.53 13.03
CA GLN A 99 -9.01 -1.74 13.20
C GLN A 99 -9.25 -2.06 14.68
N GLU A 100 -8.23 -1.92 15.53
CA GLU A 100 -8.37 -2.12 16.97
C GLU A 100 -9.30 -1.10 17.61
N GLN A 101 -9.16 0.18 17.27
CA GLN A 101 -10.07 1.22 17.73
C GLN A 101 -11.51 0.94 17.29
N ALA A 102 -11.73 0.49 16.04
CA ALA A 102 -13.05 0.10 15.56
C ALA A 102 -13.62 -1.11 16.36
N LYS A 103 -12.79 -2.13 16.62
CA LYS A 103 -13.17 -3.29 17.46
C LYS A 103 -13.52 -2.85 18.89
N GLN A 104 -12.73 -1.96 19.49
CA GLN A 104 -13.00 -1.43 20.83
C GLN A 104 -14.30 -0.62 20.87
N LYS A 105 -14.56 0.25 19.89
CA LYS A 105 -15.83 0.99 19.76
C LYS A 105 -17.02 0.02 19.67
N ARG A 106 -16.91 -1.02 18.84
CA ARG A 106 -17.94 -2.08 18.75
C ARG A 106 -18.14 -2.80 20.09
N ARG A 107 -17.07 -3.21 20.77
CA ARG A 107 -17.14 -3.85 22.11
C ARG A 107 -17.83 -2.94 23.14
N LYS A 108 -17.49 -1.64 23.15
CA LYS A 108 -18.12 -0.64 24.02
C LYS A 108 -19.62 -0.47 23.72
N ALA A 109 -20.04 -0.61 22.46
CA ALA A 109 -21.45 -0.53 22.07
C ALA A 109 -22.26 -1.82 22.34
N ILE A 110 -21.61 -2.99 22.30
CA ILE A 110 -22.29 -4.29 22.51
C ILE A 110 -22.87 -4.42 23.93
N LYS A 111 -22.12 -4.05 24.98
CA LYS A 111 -22.60 -4.18 26.36
C LYS A 111 -23.86 -3.34 26.63
N PRO A 112 -23.93 -2.04 26.26
CA PRO A 112 -25.14 -1.24 26.35
C PRO A 112 -26.30 -1.78 25.50
N ALA A 113 -26.03 -2.24 24.28
CA ALA A 113 -27.07 -2.79 23.40
C ALA A 113 -27.67 -4.10 23.96
N GLN A 114 -26.84 -4.97 24.53
CA GLN A 114 -27.29 -6.19 25.21
C GLN A 114 -28.05 -5.84 26.50
N ALA A 115 -27.57 -4.89 27.29
CA ALA A 115 -28.28 -4.40 28.48
C ALA A 115 -29.65 -3.80 28.12
N ALA A 116 -29.75 -3.02 27.04
CA ALA A 116 -31.00 -2.47 26.55
C ALA A 116 -31.98 -3.56 26.07
N ARG A 117 -31.48 -4.61 25.40
CA ARG A 117 -32.30 -5.77 25.00
C ARG A 117 -32.85 -6.54 26.21
N LEU A 118 -32.00 -6.81 27.20
CA LEU A 118 -32.40 -7.48 28.43
C LEU A 118 -33.42 -6.64 29.21
N ALA A 119 -33.17 -5.33 29.36
CA ALA A 119 -34.10 -4.42 30.01
C ALA A 119 -35.45 -4.35 29.26
N GLY A 120 -35.43 -4.34 27.91
CA GLY A 120 -36.63 -4.41 27.09
C GLY A 120 -37.45 -5.68 27.34
N ALA A 121 -36.80 -6.85 27.34
CA ALA A 121 -37.46 -8.13 27.61
C ALA A 121 -38.08 -8.17 29.02
N THR A 122 -37.37 -7.65 30.03
CA THR A 122 -37.86 -7.53 31.40
C THR A 122 -39.05 -6.59 31.51
N ASN A 123 -39.00 -5.42 30.85
CA ASN A 123 -40.12 -4.48 30.79
C ASN A 123 -41.37 -5.09 30.14
N THR A 124 -41.19 -5.90 29.10
CA THR A 124 -42.28 -6.65 28.44
C THR A 124 -42.92 -7.66 29.39
N LYS A 125 -42.11 -8.41 30.16
CA LYS A 125 -42.63 -9.35 31.17
C LYS A 125 -43.42 -8.64 32.27
N ILE A 126 -42.91 -7.51 32.76
CA ILE A 126 -43.62 -6.68 33.76
C ILE A 126 -44.95 -6.19 33.18
N SER A 127 -44.95 -5.67 31.95
CA SER A 127 -46.16 -5.15 31.30
C SER A 127 -47.20 -6.24 31.03
N ALA A 128 -46.75 -7.45 30.66
CA ALA A 128 -47.60 -8.62 30.48
C ALA A 128 -48.24 -9.07 31.80
N GLU A 129 -47.48 -9.06 32.90
CA GLU A 129 -47.99 -9.39 34.24
C GLU A 129 -49.05 -8.37 34.69
N LEU A 130 -48.78 -7.07 34.52
CA LEU A 130 -49.76 -6.01 34.81
C LEU A 130 -51.04 -6.15 33.98
N THR A 131 -50.90 -6.50 32.69
CA THR A 131 -52.03 -6.74 31.80
C THR A 131 -52.84 -7.98 32.21
N ARG A 132 -52.18 -9.06 32.64
CA ARG A 132 -52.86 -10.25 33.16
C ARG A 132 -53.67 -9.91 34.41
N ARG A 133 -53.05 -9.24 35.39
CA ARG A 133 -53.70 -8.81 36.64
C ARG A 133 -54.93 -7.94 36.34
N ARG A 134 -54.81 -7.00 35.39
CA ARG A 134 -55.93 -6.18 34.91
C ARG A 134 -57.08 -7.01 34.33
N ARG A 135 -56.78 -7.98 33.45
CA ARG A 135 -57.80 -8.85 32.85
C ARG A 135 -58.53 -9.71 33.89
N ASN A 136 -57.82 -10.09 34.95
CA ASN A 136 -58.36 -10.87 36.05
C ASN A 136 -59.13 -10.02 37.09
N GLY A 137 -59.19 -8.69 36.93
CA GLY A 137 -59.83 -7.80 37.91
C GLY A 137 -59.06 -7.63 39.22
N GLU A 138 -57.77 -8.02 39.26
CA GLU A 138 -56.92 -7.87 40.45
C GLU A 138 -56.58 -6.37 40.69
N ASP A 139 -56.49 -5.95 41.96
CA ASP A 139 -56.10 -4.58 42.30
C ASP A 139 -54.65 -4.32 41.86
N ILE A 140 -54.50 -3.43 40.88
CA ILE A 140 -53.21 -3.04 40.32
C ILE A 140 -52.59 -1.90 41.14
N GLN A 141 -53.37 -1.15 41.91
CA GLN A 141 -52.91 0.00 42.70
C GLN A 141 -52.44 -0.36 44.11
N GLY A 142 -52.67 -1.59 44.55
CA GLY A 142 -52.25 -2.09 45.87
C GLY A 142 -50.78 -1.83 46.20
N ARG A 143 -50.51 -1.54 47.48
CA ARG A 143 -49.18 -1.17 47.99
C ARG A 143 -48.09 -2.21 47.72
N HIS A 144 -48.45 -3.49 47.69
CA HIS A 144 -47.50 -4.61 47.57
C HIS A 144 -47.31 -5.13 46.14
N VAL A 145 -48.18 -4.75 45.19
CA VAL A 145 -48.20 -5.29 43.82
C VAL A 145 -46.86 -5.12 43.11
N CYS A 146 -46.22 -3.96 43.24
CA CYS A 146 -44.92 -3.72 42.60
C CYS A 146 -43.80 -4.56 43.24
N SER A 147 -43.87 -4.82 44.55
CA SER A 147 -42.90 -5.65 45.27
C SER A 147 -43.09 -7.14 44.97
N GLU A 148 -44.32 -7.62 44.81
CA GLU A 148 -44.62 -9.00 44.41
C GLU A 148 -44.14 -9.31 43.00
N ILE A 149 -44.45 -8.42 42.04
CA ILE A 149 -43.99 -8.56 40.65
C ILE A 149 -42.45 -8.49 40.60
N ALA A 150 -41.85 -7.61 41.40
CA ALA A 150 -40.41 -7.49 41.53
C ALA A 150 -39.76 -8.78 42.04
N ALA A 151 -40.29 -9.36 43.13
CA ALA A 151 -39.81 -10.63 43.68
C ALA A 151 -39.95 -11.78 42.68
N ARG A 152 -41.08 -11.86 41.96
CA ARG A 152 -41.34 -12.93 40.97
C ARG A 152 -40.43 -12.85 39.74
N LEU A 153 -40.08 -11.64 39.31
CA LEU A 153 -39.26 -11.40 38.11
C LEU A 153 -37.79 -11.16 38.42
N GLY A 154 -37.38 -11.19 39.69
CA GLY A 154 -35.99 -10.98 40.11
C GLY A 154 -35.47 -9.57 39.83
N VAL A 155 -36.32 -8.55 39.99
CA VAL A 155 -36.00 -7.14 39.73
C VAL A 155 -36.35 -6.27 40.94
N THR A 156 -35.97 -4.99 40.94
CA THR A 156 -36.30 -4.08 42.04
C THR A 156 -37.73 -3.54 41.94
N ALA A 157 -38.36 -3.27 43.08
CA ALA A 157 -39.71 -2.68 43.13
C ALA A 157 -39.77 -1.31 42.44
N ASP A 158 -38.71 -0.49 42.53
CA ASP A 158 -38.62 0.80 41.84
C ASP A 158 -38.61 0.66 40.32
N HIS A 159 -37.94 -0.37 39.80
CA HIS A 159 -37.96 -0.67 38.37
C HIS A 159 -39.37 -1.01 37.90
N VAL A 160 -40.09 -1.85 38.65
CA VAL A 160 -41.50 -2.18 38.37
C VAL A 160 -42.41 -0.95 38.44
N ARG A 161 -42.22 -0.07 39.43
CA ARG A 161 -42.99 1.19 39.55
C ARG A 161 -42.81 2.09 38.33
N LYS A 162 -41.58 2.21 37.83
CA LYS A 162 -41.26 3.00 36.62
C LYS A 162 -41.97 2.42 35.39
N VAL A 163 -41.89 1.11 35.18
CA VAL A 163 -42.57 0.43 34.06
C VAL A 163 -44.08 0.54 34.18
N LYS A 164 -44.64 0.32 35.39
CA LYS A 164 -46.08 0.48 35.67
C LYS A 164 -46.57 1.89 35.37
N ARG A 165 -45.83 2.93 35.72
CA ARG A 165 -46.19 4.32 35.40
C ARG A 165 -46.29 4.54 33.89
N ASN A 166 -45.31 4.06 33.13
CA ASN A 166 -45.31 4.16 31.66
C ASN A 166 -46.46 3.34 31.05
N TRP A 167 -46.70 2.13 31.56
CA TRP A 167 -47.80 1.28 31.14
C TRP A 167 -49.17 1.94 31.40
N LEU A 168 -49.37 2.52 32.59
CA LEU A 168 -50.58 3.28 32.93
C LEU A 168 -50.78 4.51 32.04
N SER A 169 -49.70 5.24 31.71
CA SER A 169 -49.81 6.39 30.78
C SER A 169 -50.14 6.00 29.34
N GLY A 170 -49.84 4.76 28.94
CA GLY A 170 -50.20 4.21 27.63
C GLY A 170 -51.66 3.74 27.54
N LEU A 171 -52.34 3.59 28.68
CA LEU A 171 -53.76 3.31 28.77
C LEU A 171 -54.53 4.62 28.61
N LYS A 172 -54.69 5.11 27.38
CA LYS A 172 -55.59 6.25 27.13
C LYS A 172 -57.00 5.90 27.63
N HIS A 173 -57.66 6.89 28.26
CA HIS A 173 -59.06 6.82 28.67
C HIS A 173 -59.94 6.47 27.47
N GLU A 174 -60.64 5.33 27.53
CA GLU A 174 -61.86 5.15 26.74
C GLU A 174 -62.80 6.30 27.11
N LYS A 175 -63.10 7.17 26.15
CA LYS A 175 -64.21 8.12 26.28
C LYS A 175 -65.46 7.29 26.51
N ARG A 176 -66.14 7.51 27.64
CA ARG A 176 -67.51 7.06 27.83
C ARG A 176 -68.39 7.96 26.98
N ASP A 177 -69.03 7.38 25.98
CA ASP A 177 -70.17 7.97 25.27
C ASP A 177 -71.36 8.15 26.22
#